data_AF-A0A7C4FAN6-F1
#
_entry.id   AF-A0A7C4FAN6-F1
#
_cell.length_a   1.000
_cell.length_b   1.000
_cell.length_c   1.000
_cell.angle_alpha   90.00
_cell.angle_beta   90.00
_cell.angle_gamma   90.00
#
_symmetry.space_group_name_H-M   'P 1'
#
loop_
_entity.id
_entity.type
_entity.pdbx_description
1 polymer ?
#
loop_
_entity_poly.entity_id
_entity_poly.type
_entity_poly.pdbx_seq_one_letter_code
_entity_poly.pdbx_strand_id
1 'polypeptide(L)'
;MRLKALLVLALSVVAITLYWFPQPLVIGDYVLGGYPWYAPEPSRGAMIAIGVVFTAVFAVLTAFMFYISRGVENPPGNPEPAREELAW
;
A
#
# COMPACT_ATOMS: atom_id res chain seq x y z
N MET A 1 -14.91 -5.22 -5.24
CA MET A 1 -14.07 -4.43 -4.31
C MET A 1 -12.68 -5.03 -4.12
N ARG A 2 -12.54 -6.36 -3.99
CA ARG A 2 -11.25 -7.06 -3.84
C ARG A 2 -10.18 -6.71 -4.89
N LEU A 3 -10.52 -6.69 -6.19
CA LEU A 3 -9.56 -6.34 -7.24
C LEU A 3 -9.03 -4.90 -7.10
N LYS A 4 -9.90 -3.95 -6.74
CA LYS A 4 -9.50 -2.55 -6.52
C LYS A 4 -8.57 -2.43 -5.31
N ALA A 5 -8.84 -3.17 -4.23
CA ALA A 5 -7.97 -3.21 -3.05
C ALA A 5 -6.59 -3.83 -3.35
N LEU A 6 -6.56 -4.94 -4.11
CA LEU A 6 -5.31 -5.56 -4.55
C LEU A 6 -4.50 -4.63 -5.48
N LEU A 7 -5.17 -3.89 -6.36
CA LEU A 7 -4.51 -2.90 -7.23
C LEU A 7 -3.90 -1.76 -6.42
N VAL A 8 -4.63 -1.21 -5.44
CA VAL A 8 -4.12 -0.14 -4.56
C VAL A 8 -2.92 -0.64 -3.75
N LEU A 9 -2.98 -1.86 -3.23
CA LEU A 9 -1.87 -2.50 -2.53
C LEU A 9 -0.65 -2.64 -3.46
N ALA A 10 -0.84 -3.20 -4.65
CA ALA A 10 0.23 -3.40 -5.62
C ALA A 10 0.88 -2.07 -6.03
N LEU A 11 0.08 -1.04 -6.32
CA LEU A 11 0.58 0.30 -6.67
C LEU A 11 1.35 0.94 -5.50
N SER A 12 0.86 0.78 -4.27
CA SER A 12 1.53 1.30 -3.07
C SER A 12 2.89 0.63 -2.87
N VAL A 13 2.96 -0.70 -3.01
CA VAL A 13 4.20 -1.46 -2.93
C VAL A 13 5.18 -1.03 -4.02
N VAL A 14 4.73 -0.89 -5.27
CA VAL A 14 5.58 -0.44 -6.37
C VAL A 14 6.10 0.98 -6.11
N ALA A 15 5.24 1.91 -5.69
CA ALA A 15 5.63 3.29 -5.41
C ALA A 15 6.66 3.39 -4.27
N ILE A 16 6.43 2.69 -3.15
CA ILE A 16 7.36 2.64 -2.02
C ILE A 16 8.69 2.01 -2.46
N THR A 17 8.62 0.89 -3.17
CA THR A 17 9.82 0.19 -3.64
C THR A 17 10.65 1.08 -4.54
N LEU A 18 10.03 1.73 -5.54
CA LEU A 18 10.70 2.67 -6.42
C LEU A 18 11.32 3.82 -5.63
N TYR A 19 10.59 4.41 -4.68
CA TYR A 19 11.10 5.52 -3.87
C TYR A 19 12.38 5.15 -3.11
N TRP A 20 12.39 3.98 -2.47
CA TRP A 20 13.50 3.50 -1.66
C TRP A 20 14.56 2.71 -2.45
N PHE A 21 14.37 2.51 -3.75
CA PHE A 21 15.27 1.68 -4.56
C PHE A 21 16.66 2.34 -4.68
N PRO A 22 17.76 1.66 -4.31
CA PRO A 22 19.09 2.29 -4.25
C PRO A 22 19.64 2.73 -5.60
N GLN A 23 19.14 2.15 -6.70
CA GLN A 23 19.58 2.46 -8.05
C GLN A 23 18.45 3.15 -8.81
N PRO A 24 18.48 4.49 -9.01
CA PRO A 24 17.43 5.17 -9.74
C PRO A 24 17.32 4.62 -11.16
N LEU A 25 16.08 4.40 -11.62
CA LEU A 25 15.84 4.03 -13.02
C LEU A 25 15.89 5.31 -13.87
N VAL A 26 16.92 5.43 -14.70
CA VAL A 26 17.08 6.56 -15.61
C VAL A 26 16.58 6.16 -16.99
N ILE A 27 15.57 6.86 -17.50
CA ILE A 27 14.99 6.64 -18.83
C ILE A 27 15.07 7.95 -19.60
N GLY A 28 16.10 8.09 -20.45
CA GLY A 28 16.42 9.37 -21.09
C GLY A 28 16.73 10.43 -20.04
N ASP A 29 15.94 11.51 -20.02
CA ASP A 29 16.07 12.61 -19.07
C ASP A 29 15.25 12.43 -17.77
N TYR A 30 14.52 11.31 -17.64
CA TYR A 30 13.66 11.05 -16.49
C TYR A 30 14.34 10.15 -15.46
N VAL A 31 14.32 10.59 -14.20
CA VAL A 31 14.79 9.81 -13.03
C VAL A 31 13.59 9.28 -12.27
N LEU A 32 13.47 7.95 -12.22
CA LEU A 32 12.36 7.26 -11.57
C LEU A 32 12.88 6.50 -10.34
N GLY A 33 12.40 6.91 -9.17
CA GLY A 33 12.77 6.28 -7.91
C GLY A 33 14.16 6.65 -7.39
N GLY A 34 14.55 5.99 -6.31
CA GLY A 34 15.83 6.19 -5.63
C GLY A 34 16.09 7.60 -5.12
N TYR A 35 15.03 8.37 -4.86
CA TYR A 35 15.13 9.78 -4.48
C TYR A 35 16.02 10.04 -3.26
N PRO A 36 15.97 9.24 -2.17
CA PRO A 36 16.90 9.43 -1.04
C PRO A 36 18.37 9.22 -1.41
N TRP A 37 18.63 8.33 -2.37
CA TRP A 37 19.97 7.91 -2.75
C TRP A 37 20.57 8.82 -3.82
N TYR A 38 19.73 9.32 -4.72
CA TYR A 38 20.06 10.29 -5.76
C TYR A 38 20.22 11.71 -5.21
N ALA A 39 19.61 12.02 -4.07
CA ALA A 39 19.69 13.34 -3.47
C ALA A 39 21.12 13.70 -3.02
N PRO A 40 21.55 14.98 -3.20
CA PRO A 40 22.76 15.52 -2.60
C PRO A 40 22.81 15.31 -1.08
N GLU A 41 24.00 15.14 -0.50
CA GLU A 41 24.16 14.92 0.96
C GLU A 41 23.34 15.84 1.87
N PRO A 42 23.32 17.18 1.68
CA PRO A 42 22.56 18.07 2.56
C PRO A 42 21.04 17.85 2.50
N SER A 43 20.51 17.32 1.40
CA SER A 43 19.06 17.07 1.23
C SER A 43 18.67 15.59 1.41
N ARG A 44 19.64 14.67 1.49
CA ARG A 44 19.41 13.24 1.73
C ARG A 44 18.57 13.00 2.98
N GLY A 45 18.88 13.66 4.09
CA GLY A 45 18.13 13.52 5.35
C GLY A 45 16.67 13.93 5.21
N ALA A 46 16.40 15.05 4.50
CA ALA A 46 15.04 15.50 4.22
C ALA A 46 14.28 14.51 3.32
N MET A 47 14.94 13.95 2.30
CA MET A 47 14.33 12.93 1.43
C MET A 47 14.01 11.65 2.19
N ILE A 48 14.88 11.19 3.08
CA ILE A 48 14.59 10.05 3.96
C ILE A 48 13.35 10.34 4.81
N ALA A 49 13.26 11.52 5.43
CA ALA A 49 12.10 11.90 6.24
C ALA A 49 10.79 11.92 5.43
N ILE A 50 10.82 12.51 4.23
CA ILE A 50 9.69 12.51 3.29
C ILE A 50 9.28 11.08 2.94
N GLY A 51 10.25 10.22 2.61
CA GLY A 51 10.03 8.81 2.31
C GLY A 51 9.35 8.06 3.44
N VAL A 52 9.79 8.28 4.68
CA VAL A 52 9.18 7.67 5.87
C VAL A 52 7.74 8.13 6.04
N VAL A 53 7.47 9.42 5.91
CA VAL A 53 6.11 9.98 6.01
C VAL A 53 5.20 9.37 4.94
N PHE A 54 5.63 9.33 3.67
CA PHE A 54 4.83 8.71 2.61
C PHE A 54 4.59 7.23 2.87
N THR A 55 5.61 6.48 3.29
CA THR A 55 5.49 5.05 3.60
C THR A 55 4.46 4.81 4.71
N ALA A 56 4.50 5.61 5.78
CA ALA A 56 3.52 5.56 6.86
C ALA A 56 2.10 5.88 6.36
N VAL A 57 1.93 6.93 5.54
CA VAL A 57 0.63 7.28 4.96
C VAL A 57 0.07 6.14 4.09
N PHE A 58 0.89 5.57 3.19
CA PHE A 58 0.48 4.44 2.37
C PHE A 58 0.09 3.21 3.19
N ALA A 59 0.86 2.91 4.25
CA ALA A 59 0.55 1.80 5.16
C ALA A 59 -0.79 2.01 5.87
N VAL A 60 -1.04 3.21 6.40
CA VAL A 60 -2.30 3.56 7.08
C VAL A 60 -3.49 3.49 6.11
N LEU A 61 -3.36 4.06 4.91
CA LEU A 61 -4.42 4.01 3.90
C LEU A 61 -4.73 2.58 3.47
N THR A 62 -3.70 1.76 3.30
CA THR A 62 -3.86 0.33 2.96
C THR A 62 -4.57 -0.42 4.07
N ALA A 63 -4.16 -0.22 5.33
CA ALA A 63 -4.80 -0.84 6.49
C ALA A 63 -6.27 -0.41 6.64
N PHE A 64 -6.55 0.88 6.45
CA PHE A 64 -7.91 1.44 6.51
C PHE A 64 -8.81 0.87 5.41
N MET A 65 -8.30 0.76 4.19
CA MET A 65 -9.03 0.13 3.07
C MET A 65 -9.36 -1.33 3.37
N PHE A 66 -8.42 -2.07 3.97
CA PHE A 66 -8.62 -3.46 4.35
C PHE A 66 -9.65 -3.61 5.49
N TYR A 67 -9.60 -2.72 6.49
CA TYR A 67 -10.57 -2.66 7.58
C TYR A 67 -12.00 -2.44 7.06
N ILE A 68 -12.20 -1.43 6.20
CA ILE A 68 -13.51 -1.17 5.59
C ILE A 68 -13.96 -2.37 4.74
N SER A 69 -13.06 -2.96 3.96
CA SER A 69 -13.41 -4.11 3.11
C SER A 69 -13.90 -5.30 3.92
N ARG A 70 -13.34 -5.55 5.11
CA ARG A 70 -13.82 -6.59 6.04
C ARG A 70 -15.18 -6.29 6.64
N GLY A 71 -15.46 -5.03 6.99
CA GLY A 71 -16.75 -4.61 7.52
C GLY A 71 -17.91 -4.76 6.52
N VAL A 72 -17.61 -4.67 5.22
CA VAL A 72 -18.60 -4.90 4.14
C VAL A 72 -18.82 -6.40 3.89
N GLU A 73 -17.81 -7.25 4.08
CA GLU A 73 -17.94 -8.71 3.90
C GLU A 73 -18.61 -9.42 5.08
N ASN A 74 -18.52 -8.86 6.29
CA ASN A 74 -19.22 -9.33 7.49
C ASN A 74 -20.18 -8.24 8.01
N PRO A 75 -21.31 -8.00 7.35
CA PRO A 75 -22.33 -7.11 7.91
C PRO A 75 -22.79 -7.67 9.26
N PRO A 76 -22.85 -6.85 10.34
CA PRO A 76 -23.39 -7.27 11.62
C PRO A 76 -24.86 -7.64 11.40
N GLY A 77 -25.15 -8.95 11.40
CA GLY A 77 -26.49 -9.47 11.14
C GLY A 77 -26.61 -10.49 10.00
N ASN A 78 -25.51 -11.03 9.45
CA ASN A 78 -25.62 -12.26 8.64
C ASN A 78 -25.72 -13.46 9.60
N PRO A 79 -26.91 -14.04 9.86
CA PRO A 79 -26.95 -15.34 10.53
C PRO A 79 -26.16 -16.29 9.65
N GLU A 80 -25.15 -16.97 10.22
CA GLU A 80 -24.68 -18.19 9.58
C GLU A 80 -25.93 -19.04 9.29
N PRO A 81 -26.16 -19.52 8.05
CA PRO A 81 -27.12 -20.58 7.86
C PRO A 81 -26.53 -21.79 8.57
N ALA A 82 -26.88 -21.94 9.85
CA ALA A 82 -26.50 -23.05 10.68
C ALA A 82 -27.00 -24.30 9.97
N ARG A 83 -26.01 -25.07 9.56
CA ARG A 83 -26.04 -26.21 8.65
C ARG A 83 -26.61 -27.43 9.39
N GLU A 84 -27.80 -27.32 9.98
CA GLU A 84 -28.41 -28.37 10.81
C GLU A 84 -29.76 -28.92 10.30
N GLU A 85 -30.41 -28.34 9.29
CA GLU A 85 -31.68 -28.88 8.74
C GLU A 85 -31.53 -29.88 7.57
N LEU A 86 -30.36 -30.50 7.39
CA LEU A 86 -30.15 -31.55 6.38
C LEU A 86 -29.78 -32.92 6.95
N ALA A 87 -30.07 -33.14 8.24
CA ALA A 87 -30.12 -34.47 8.80
C ALA A 87 -31.58 -34.78 9.19
N TRP A 88 -32.12 -35.83 8.55
CA TRP A 88 -33.44 -36.45 8.69
C TRP A 88 -34.53 -35.95 7.73
#